data_AF-A0A0C9Y111-F1
#
_entry.id   AF-A0A0C9Y111-F1
#
_cell.length_a   1.000
_cell.length_b   1.000
_cell.length_c   1.000
_cell.angle_alpha   90.00
_cell.angle_beta   90.00
_cell.angle_gamma   90.00
#
_symmetry.space_group_name_H-M   'P 1'
#
loop_
_entity.id
_entity.type
_entity.pdbx_description
1 polymer ?
#
loop_
_entity_poly.entity_id
_entity_poly.type
_entity_poly.pdbx_seq_one_letter_code
_entity_poly.pdbx_strand_id
1 'polypeptide(L)'
;MSPRKRPRSHENDENIPPTTPRNAKSVKFIDCSAPKKPRLSAKNGRHFTPQDIQNMRESYAQQAPIRVAKEMEEKAAAAAAREAEVQAGRATDQVEQAWSLLRPLFPSMHDFLRKLLTTRHPVRSSQVSNLLTFHGHDLLNLICDRHPSVANDWAISTARQLVSLECDSDYNRPVLSEYHSPLLCPSE
;
A
#
# COMPACT_ATOMS: atom_id res chain seq x y z
N MET A 1 -8.78 36.84 67.21
CA MET A 1 -8.93 36.21 65.88
C MET A 1 -7.93 36.85 64.93
N SER A 2 -6.90 36.09 64.52
CA SER A 2 -5.84 36.53 63.61
C SER A 2 -5.66 35.47 62.51
N PRO A 3 -5.31 35.88 61.27
CA PRO A 3 -5.31 35.00 60.11
C PRO A 3 -4.00 34.21 60.04
N ARG A 4 -4.06 32.91 59.69
CA ARG A 4 -2.86 32.11 59.42
C ARG A 4 -2.57 32.01 57.92
N LYS A 5 -1.35 32.40 57.58
CA LYS A 5 -0.67 32.22 56.29
C LYS A 5 -0.47 30.72 56.00
N ARG A 6 -0.54 30.37 54.70
CA ARG A 6 -0.34 29.02 54.10
C ARG A 6 1.10 28.51 54.25
N PRO A 7 1.31 27.17 54.15
CA PRO A 7 2.10 26.63 53.03
C PRO A 7 1.45 25.37 52.40
N ARG A 8 1.29 25.31 51.07
CA ARG A 8 2.13 24.64 50.03
C ARG A 8 1.90 23.12 49.87
N SER A 9 1.26 22.80 48.75
CA SER A 9 1.49 21.69 47.79
C SER A 9 2.16 20.38 48.25
N HIS A 10 1.43 19.28 48.10
CA HIS A 10 1.93 17.98 47.63
C HIS A 10 0.75 17.31 46.87
N GLU A 11 0.73 17.25 45.54
CA GLU A 11 1.40 16.31 44.63
C GLU A 11 0.92 14.85 44.76
N ASN A 12 0.29 14.41 43.66
CA ASN A 12 0.20 13.05 43.13
C ASN A 12 -0.87 12.11 43.71
N ASP A 13 -2.04 12.13 43.06
CA ASP A 13 -2.89 10.94 42.94
C ASP A 13 -3.04 10.63 41.43
N GLU A 14 -2.23 9.69 40.95
CA GLU A 14 -2.18 9.19 39.57
C GLU A 14 -3.37 8.26 39.28
N ASN A 15 -4.59 8.78 39.27
CA ASN A 15 -5.76 8.04 38.78
C ASN A 15 -6.78 8.94 38.07
N ILE A 16 -6.31 9.71 37.08
CA ILE A 16 -7.20 10.47 36.19
C ILE A 16 -6.83 10.12 34.73
N PRO A 17 -7.78 9.62 33.92
CA PRO A 17 -7.52 9.32 32.52
C PRO A 17 -7.10 10.59 31.76
N PRO A 18 -6.23 10.49 30.73
CA PRO A 18 -5.71 11.65 30.01
C PRO A 18 -6.88 12.46 29.45
N THR A 19 -7.04 13.64 30.03
CA THR A 19 -8.14 14.56 29.77
C THR A 19 -7.91 15.22 28.41
N THR A 20 -8.74 14.85 27.42
CA THR A 20 -9.22 15.63 26.25
C THR A 20 -8.20 16.41 25.38
N PRO A 21 -8.46 16.54 24.06
CA PRO A 21 -7.44 16.98 23.11
C PRO A 21 -6.99 18.42 23.40
N ARG A 22 -5.67 18.63 23.26
CA ARG A 22 -4.90 19.88 23.34
C ARG A 22 -5.29 20.89 22.24
N ASN A 23 -6.58 21.15 22.08
CA ASN A 23 -7.14 22.25 21.30
C ASN A 23 -8.58 22.56 21.75
N ALA A 24 -8.80 22.65 23.06
CA ALA A 24 -10.00 23.28 23.59
C ALA A 24 -9.86 24.79 23.34
N LYS A 25 -10.36 25.27 22.19
CA LYS A 25 -10.62 26.69 22.00
C LYS A 25 -11.48 27.12 23.18
N SER A 26 -10.96 28.04 24.00
CA SER A 26 -11.66 28.54 25.19
C SER A 26 -13.09 28.91 24.80
N VAL A 27 -14.09 28.29 25.42
CA VAL A 27 -15.48 28.68 25.24
C VAL A 27 -15.60 30.10 25.76
N LYS A 28 -15.61 31.08 24.84
CA LYS A 28 -15.82 32.48 25.20
C LYS A 28 -17.32 32.64 25.43
N PHE A 29 -17.71 32.76 26.69
CA PHE A 29 -19.02 33.29 27.03
C PHE A 29 -19.10 34.70 26.44
N ILE A 30 -20.02 34.87 25.49
CA ILE A 30 -20.22 36.15 24.80
C ILE A 30 -20.88 37.06 25.81
N ASP A 31 -20.10 37.98 26.38
CA ASP A 31 -20.61 39.06 27.20
C ASP A 31 -21.47 39.98 26.32
N CYS A 32 -22.79 39.94 26.51
CA CYS A 32 -23.76 40.73 25.76
C CYS A 32 -23.63 42.24 26.01
N SER A 33 -22.78 42.67 26.94
CA SER A 33 -22.53 44.08 27.25
C SER A 33 -21.42 44.72 26.39
N ALA A 34 -20.63 43.93 25.67
CA ALA A 34 -19.60 44.46 24.78
C ALA A 34 -20.25 45.21 23.59
N PRO A 35 -19.77 46.42 23.24
CA PRO A 35 -20.28 47.15 22.08
C PRO A 35 -20.18 46.27 20.84
N LYS A 36 -21.32 45.92 20.24
CA LYS A 36 -21.36 45.15 18.99
C LYS A 36 -20.54 45.92 17.96
N LYS A 37 -19.49 45.29 17.42
CA LYS A 37 -18.70 45.88 16.32
C LYS A 37 -19.68 46.36 15.24
N PRO A 38 -19.56 47.59 14.74
CA PRO A 38 -20.46 48.08 13.72
C PRO A 38 -20.39 47.13 12.52
N ARG A 39 -21.55 46.61 12.08
CA ARG A 39 -21.63 45.80 10.86
C ARG A 39 -21.03 46.67 9.75
N LEU A 40 -20.01 46.15 9.06
CA LEU A 40 -19.45 46.82 7.89
C LEU A 40 -20.61 47.22 6.98
N SER A 41 -20.80 48.54 6.84
CA SER A 41 -21.91 49.07 6.06
C SER A 41 -21.79 48.56 4.63
N ALA A 42 -22.90 48.05 4.09
CA ALA A 42 -22.99 47.62 2.70
C ALA A 42 -22.67 48.76 1.70
N LYS A 43 -22.50 50.01 2.17
CA LYS A 43 -22.05 51.16 1.36
C LYS A 43 -20.67 50.96 0.70
N ASN A 44 -19.82 50.07 1.20
CA ASN A 44 -18.51 49.78 0.60
C ASN A 44 -18.46 48.39 -0.08
N GLY A 45 -19.61 47.70 -0.18
CA GLY A 45 -19.70 46.46 -0.94
C GLY A 45 -19.68 46.76 -2.43
N ARG A 46 -19.00 45.92 -3.22
CA ARG A 46 -19.04 45.99 -4.68
C ARG A 46 -20.51 45.98 -5.12
N HIS A 47 -20.97 47.06 -5.76
CA HIS A 47 -22.32 47.15 -6.29
C HIS A 47 -22.42 46.23 -7.50
N PHE A 48 -23.09 45.08 -7.33
CA PHE A 48 -23.40 44.19 -8.44
C PHE A 48 -24.51 44.82 -9.27
N THR A 49 -24.24 45.03 -10.56
CA THR A 49 -25.28 45.41 -11.50
C THR A 49 -26.21 44.22 -11.78
N PRO A 50 -27.44 44.45 -12.25
CA PRO A 50 -28.31 43.37 -12.71
C PRO A 50 -27.63 42.48 -13.78
N GLN A 51 -26.77 43.07 -14.61
CA GLN A 51 -26.00 42.35 -15.61
C GLN A 51 -24.92 41.45 -14.97
N ASP A 52 -24.25 41.91 -13.91
CA ASP A 52 -23.28 41.07 -13.19
C ASP A 52 -23.95 39.86 -12.54
N ILE A 53 -25.17 40.04 -12.03
CA ILE A 53 -25.95 38.94 -11.45
C ILE A 53 -26.33 37.92 -12.54
N GLN A 54 -26.72 38.39 -13.72
CA GLN A 54 -27.05 37.53 -14.86
C GLN A 54 -25.81 36.75 -15.36
N ASN A 55 -24.68 37.44 -15.53
CA ASN A 55 -23.41 36.82 -15.92
C ASN A 55 -22.95 35.77 -14.90
N MET A 56 -23.10 36.05 -13.60
CA MET A 56 -22.81 35.07 -12.56
C MET A 56 -23.73 33.85 -12.69
N ARG A 57 -25.04 34.03 -12.84
CA ARG A 57 -26.00 32.92 -12.99
C ARG A 57 -25.66 32.03 -14.19
N GLU A 58 -25.31 32.63 -15.32
CA GLU A 58 -24.89 31.91 -16.52
C GLU A 58 -23.59 31.15 -16.30
N SER A 59 -22.59 31.76 -15.64
CA SER A 59 -21.34 31.09 -15.28
C SER A 59 -21.55 29.91 -14.33
N TYR A 60 -22.48 30.04 -13.36
CA TYR A 60 -22.87 28.95 -12.47
C TYR A 60 -23.60 27.84 -13.24
N ALA A 61 -24.51 28.18 -14.14
CA ALA A 61 -25.24 27.21 -14.97
C ALA A 61 -24.30 26.41 -15.88
N GLN A 62 -23.28 27.07 -16.46
CA GLN A 62 -22.26 26.41 -17.27
C GLN A 62 -21.34 25.49 -16.46
N GLN A 63 -21.03 25.85 -15.21
CA GLN A 63 -20.16 25.06 -14.33
C GLN A 63 -20.90 23.98 -13.53
N ALA A 64 -22.21 24.11 -13.33
CA ALA A 64 -23.04 23.16 -12.61
C ALA A 64 -22.88 21.70 -13.09
N PRO A 65 -22.98 21.38 -14.41
CA PRO A 65 -22.83 19.99 -14.86
C PRO A 65 -21.42 19.43 -14.59
N ILE A 66 -20.37 20.25 -14.71
CA ILE A 66 -18.99 19.84 -14.45
C ILE A 66 -18.79 19.54 -12.96
N ARG A 67 -19.36 20.35 -12.07
CA ARG A 67 -19.27 20.13 -10.62
C ARG A 67 -20.02 18.88 -10.20
N VAL A 68 -21.23 18.67 -10.73
CA VAL A 68 -22.03 17.47 -10.45
C VAL A 68 -21.33 16.21 -10.95
N ALA A 69 -20.75 16.25 -12.17
CA ALA A 69 -19.98 15.13 -12.71
C ALA A 69 -18.76 14.80 -11.83
N LYS A 70 -17.97 15.81 -11.44
CA LYS A 70 -16.83 15.62 -10.54
C LYS A 70 -17.23 15.08 -9.17
N GLU A 71 -18.32 15.59 -8.59
CA GLU A 71 -18.79 15.12 -7.29
C GLU A 71 -19.34 13.69 -7.35
N MET A 72 -20.01 13.32 -8.46
CA MET A 72 -20.44 11.94 -8.68
C MET A 72 -19.25 10.99 -8.89
N GLU A 73 -18.23 11.42 -9.63
CA GLU A 73 -17.00 10.65 -9.83
C GLU A 73 -16.24 10.46 -8.52
N GLU A 74 -16.09 11.51 -7.72
CA GLU A 74 -15.43 11.43 -6.41
C GLU A 74 -16.21 10.54 -5.42
N LYS A 75 -17.54 10.61 -5.42
CA LYS A 75 -18.39 9.71 -4.63
C LYS A 75 -18.31 8.26 -5.10
N ALA A 76 -18.26 8.03 -6.41
CA ALA A 76 -18.09 6.70 -6.99
C ALA A 76 -16.71 6.12 -6.65
N ALA A 77 -15.65 6.92 -6.75
CA ALA A 77 -14.31 6.53 -6.37
C ALA A 77 -14.20 6.23 -4.86
N ALA A 78 -14.81 7.04 -4.01
CA ALA A 78 -14.85 6.81 -2.56
C ALA A 78 -15.66 5.55 -2.20
N ALA A 79 -16.76 5.28 -2.90
CA ALA A 79 -17.53 4.05 -2.73
C ALA A 79 -16.73 2.82 -3.16
N ALA A 80 -16.09 2.87 -4.33
CA ALA A 80 -15.23 1.80 -4.84
C ALA A 80 -14.04 1.51 -3.91
N ALA A 81 -13.41 2.55 -3.34
CA ALA A 81 -12.33 2.39 -2.37
C ALA A 81 -12.80 1.70 -1.09
N ARG A 82 -13.97 2.06 -0.57
CA ARG A 82 -14.57 1.38 0.61
C ARG A 82 -14.95 -0.06 0.32
N GLU A 83 -15.51 -0.33 -0.85
CA GLU A 83 -15.80 -1.70 -1.26
C GLU A 83 -14.52 -2.53 -1.39
N ALA A 84 -13.46 -1.97 -1.97
CA ALA A 84 -12.15 -2.63 -2.04
C ALA A 84 -11.57 -2.92 -0.64
N GLU A 85 -11.70 -2.00 0.31
CA GLU A 85 -11.26 -2.19 1.69
C GLU A 85 -12.06 -3.29 2.40
N VAL A 86 -13.39 -3.31 2.23
CA VAL A 86 -14.26 -4.37 2.79
C VAL A 86 -13.94 -5.74 2.17
N GLN A 87 -13.68 -5.79 0.86
CA GLN A 87 -13.29 -7.03 0.19
C GLN A 87 -11.90 -7.51 0.63
N ALA A 88 -10.95 -6.58 0.84
CA ALA A 88 -9.63 -6.90 1.37
C ALA A 88 -9.72 -7.47 2.79
N GLY A 89 -10.55 -6.90 3.66
CA GLY A 89 -10.80 -7.43 5.01
C GLY A 89 -11.44 -8.83 4.99
N ARG A 90 -12.39 -9.06 4.09
CA ARG A 90 -12.98 -10.41 3.91
C ARG A 90 -11.96 -11.43 3.41
N ALA A 91 -11.04 -11.03 2.53
CA ALA A 91 -9.99 -11.91 2.02
C ALA A 91 -8.99 -12.30 3.13
N THR A 92 -8.63 -11.36 4.01
CA THR A 92 -7.75 -11.67 5.16
C THR A 92 -8.41 -12.65 6.14
N ASP A 93 -9.72 -12.48 6.39
CA ASP A 93 -10.48 -13.37 7.26
C ASP A 93 -10.57 -14.79 6.70
N GLN A 94 -10.70 -14.94 5.37
CA GLN A 94 -10.72 -16.24 4.72
C GLN A 94 -9.37 -16.98 4.83
N VAL A 95 -8.26 -16.27 4.69
CA VAL A 95 -6.92 -16.86 4.81
C VAL A 95 -6.67 -17.35 6.24
N GLU A 96 -7.04 -16.56 7.25
CA GLU A 96 -6.92 -16.98 8.66
C GLU A 96 -7.82 -18.17 8.99
N GLN A 97 -9.05 -18.19 8.48
CA GLN A 97 -9.95 -19.34 8.63
C GLN A 97 -9.35 -20.60 7.99
N ALA A 98 -8.88 -20.52 6.74
CA ALA A 98 -8.24 -21.64 6.06
C ALA A 98 -6.99 -22.12 6.81
N TRP A 99 -6.18 -21.18 7.31
CA TRP A 99 -4.98 -21.50 8.07
C TRP A 99 -5.28 -22.20 9.39
N SER A 100 -6.35 -21.81 10.09
CA SER A 100 -6.78 -22.46 11.33
C SER A 100 -7.06 -23.97 11.15
N LEU A 101 -7.57 -24.37 9.97
CA LEU A 101 -7.84 -25.77 9.64
C LEU A 101 -6.58 -26.56 9.26
N LEU A 102 -5.57 -25.89 8.68
CA LEU A 102 -4.32 -26.50 8.25
C LEU A 102 -3.30 -26.63 9.38
N ARG A 103 -3.35 -25.73 10.36
CA ARG A 103 -2.39 -25.63 11.47
C ARG A 103 -2.17 -26.94 12.26
N PRO A 104 -3.18 -27.81 12.49
CA PRO A 104 -2.95 -29.10 13.13
C PRO A 104 -2.15 -30.09 12.27
N LEU A 105 -2.17 -29.93 10.94
CA LEU A 105 -1.54 -30.83 9.96
C LEU A 105 -0.15 -30.37 9.53
N PHE A 106 0.12 -29.07 9.62
CA PHE A 106 1.37 -28.45 9.19
C PHE A 106 1.89 -27.50 10.28
N PRO A 107 3.13 -27.70 10.77
CA PRO A 107 3.70 -26.84 11.83
C PRO A 107 3.85 -25.37 11.43
N SER A 108 4.00 -25.08 10.13
CA SER A 108 4.18 -23.73 9.60
C SER A 108 3.63 -23.61 8.17
N MET A 109 3.33 -22.38 7.73
CA MET A 109 2.93 -22.11 6.35
C MET A 109 4.03 -22.50 5.36
N HIS A 110 5.29 -22.34 5.76
CA HIS A 110 6.45 -22.79 4.99
C HIS A 110 6.41 -24.30 4.73
N ASP A 111 6.13 -25.12 5.75
CA ASP A 111 6.10 -26.57 5.58
C ASP A 111 4.94 -27.03 4.70
N PHE A 112 3.80 -26.35 4.81
CA PHE A 112 2.67 -26.57 3.91
C PHE A 112 3.05 -26.29 2.45
N LEU A 113 3.59 -25.10 2.16
CA LEU A 113 3.98 -24.71 0.81
C LEU A 113 5.07 -25.62 0.25
N ARG A 114 6.08 -25.97 1.05
CA ARG A 114 7.13 -26.90 0.65
C ARG A 114 6.54 -28.26 0.26
N LYS A 115 5.70 -28.85 1.11
CA LYS A 115 5.05 -30.15 0.83
C LYS A 115 4.12 -30.11 -0.37
N LEU A 116 3.44 -28.98 -0.58
CA LEU A 116 2.56 -28.75 -1.73
C LEU A 116 3.38 -28.73 -3.04
N LEU A 117 4.45 -27.94 -3.08
CA LEU A 117 5.29 -27.77 -4.27
C LEU A 117 6.15 -29.02 -4.58
N THR A 118 6.50 -29.81 -3.57
CA THR A 118 7.29 -31.05 -3.75
C THR A 118 6.45 -32.32 -3.71
N THR A 119 5.13 -32.22 -3.90
CA THR A 119 4.23 -33.38 -3.81
C THR A 119 4.52 -34.40 -4.92
N ARG A 120 4.54 -35.69 -4.56
CA ARG A 120 4.67 -36.82 -5.51
C ARG A 120 3.32 -37.40 -5.92
N HIS A 121 2.22 -36.87 -5.40
CA HIS A 121 0.88 -37.35 -5.74
C HIS A 121 0.49 -36.83 -7.13
N PRO A 122 0.22 -37.70 -8.13
CA PRO A 122 0.10 -37.32 -9.53
C PRO A 122 -1.00 -36.27 -9.78
N VAL A 123 -2.18 -36.47 -9.18
CA VAL A 123 -3.30 -35.50 -9.31
C VAL A 123 -2.95 -34.13 -8.72
N ARG A 124 -2.30 -34.09 -7.55
CA ARG A 124 -1.96 -32.83 -6.87
C ARG A 124 -0.81 -32.13 -7.57
N SER A 125 0.17 -32.88 -8.07
CA SER A 125 1.26 -32.34 -8.87
C SER A 125 0.71 -31.70 -10.15
N SER A 126 -0.20 -32.36 -10.86
CA SER A 126 -0.89 -31.78 -12.03
C SER A 126 -1.65 -30.49 -11.70
N GLN A 127 -2.37 -30.46 -10.57
CA GLN A 127 -3.06 -29.25 -10.10
C GLN A 127 -2.09 -28.11 -9.82
N VAL A 128 -0.99 -28.37 -9.11
CA VAL A 128 0.04 -27.35 -8.80
C VAL A 128 0.72 -26.86 -10.08
N SER A 129 1.05 -27.75 -11.01
CA SER A 129 1.63 -27.38 -12.30
C SER A 129 0.69 -26.49 -13.12
N ASN A 130 -0.60 -26.83 -13.18
CA ASN A 130 -1.60 -26.00 -13.85
C ASN A 130 -1.72 -24.63 -13.18
N LEU A 131 -1.79 -24.57 -11.84
CA LEU A 131 -1.81 -23.31 -11.09
C LEU A 131 -0.61 -22.43 -11.45
N LEU A 132 0.60 -23.00 -11.46
CA LEU A 132 1.82 -22.26 -11.79
C LEU A 132 1.88 -21.86 -13.27
N THR A 133 1.30 -22.66 -14.16
CA THR A 133 1.28 -22.35 -15.60
C THR A 133 0.35 -21.18 -15.92
N PHE A 134 -0.84 -21.15 -15.32
CA PHE A 134 -1.84 -20.11 -15.62
C PHE A 134 -1.77 -18.88 -14.71
N HIS A 135 -1.34 -19.06 -13.45
CA HIS A 135 -1.35 -18.00 -12.44
C HIS A 135 0.01 -17.78 -11.79
N GLY A 136 1.05 -18.54 -12.18
CA GLY A 136 2.38 -18.41 -11.58
C GLY A 136 2.99 -17.03 -11.79
N HIS A 137 2.78 -16.40 -12.95
CA HIS A 137 3.30 -15.06 -13.20
C HIS A 137 2.68 -14.02 -12.26
N ASP A 138 1.36 -14.07 -12.05
CA ASP A 138 0.66 -13.18 -11.14
C ASP A 138 1.13 -13.37 -9.68
N LEU A 139 1.33 -14.63 -9.27
CA LEU A 139 1.86 -14.95 -7.94
C LEU A 139 3.27 -14.39 -7.73
N LEU A 140 4.15 -14.49 -8.74
CA LEU A 140 5.50 -13.95 -8.68
C LEU A 140 5.50 -12.43 -8.66
N ASN A 141 4.66 -11.78 -9.49
CA ASN A 141 4.51 -10.33 -9.48
C ASN A 141 4.01 -9.83 -8.12
N LEU A 142 3.07 -10.53 -7.49
CA LEU A 142 2.61 -10.18 -6.14
C LEU A 142 3.74 -10.27 -5.10
N ILE A 143 4.64 -11.24 -5.22
CA ILE A 143 5.83 -11.33 -4.36
C ILE A 143 6.76 -10.13 -4.62
N CYS A 144 7.00 -9.78 -5.88
CA CYS A 144 7.82 -8.62 -6.25
C CYS A 144 7.24 -7.31 -5.69
N ASP A 145 5.92 -7.12 -5.79
CA ASP A 145 5.24 -5.90 -5.35
C ASP A 145 5.24 -5.77 -3.82
N ARG A 146 5.04 -6.88 -3.11
CA ARG A 146 4.88 -6.88 -1.63
C ARG A 146 6.19 -7.02 -0.88
N HIS A 147 7.17 -7.73 -1.45
CA HIS A 147 8.45 -8.03 -0.81
C HIS A 147 9.62 -7.83 -1.80
N PRO A 148 9.84 -6.59 -2.28
CA PRO A 148 10.82 -6.31 -3.34
C PRO A 148 12.26 -6.64 -2.93
N SER A 149 12.63 -6.48 -1.66
CA SER A 149 13.98 -6.82 -1.19
C SER A 149 14.26 -8.32 -1.34
N VAL A 150 13.34 -9.18 -0.88
CA VAL A 150 13.47 -10.63 -0.97
C VAL A 150 13.51 -11.10 -2.42
N ALA A 151 12.63 -10.54 -3.27
CA ALA A 151 12.58 -10.88 -4.69
C ALA A 151 13.87 -10.49 -5.41
N ASN A 152 14.39 -9.27 -5.17
CA ASN A 152 15.62 -8.79 -5.77
C ASN A 152 16.85 -9.58 -5.29
N ASP A 153 16.95 -9.84 -3.98
CA ASP A 153 18.05 -10.63 -3.42
C ASP A 153 18.07 -12.05 -4.03
N TRP A 154 16.90 -12.68 -4.15
CA TRP A 154 16.77 -13.98 -4.81
C TRP A 154 17.13 -13.92 -6.30
N ALA A 155 16.65 -12.90 -7.04
CA ALA A 155 16.93 -12.74 -8.47
C ALA A 155 18.42 -12.51 -8.73
N ILE A 156 19.07 -11.65 -7.94
CA ILE A 156 20.51 -11.39 -8.03
C ILE A 156 21.31 -12.64 -7.68
N SER A 157 20.95 -13.33 -6.60
CA SER A 157 21.62 -14.59 -6.21
C SER A 157 21.52 -15.64 -7.32
N THR A 158 20.34 -15.79 -7.93
CA THR A 158 20.10 -16.76 -9.00
C THR A 158 20.85 -16.36 -10.27
N ALA A 159 20.83 -15.08 -10.66
CA ALA A 159 21.58 -14.58 -11.80
C ALA A 159 23.08 -14.80 -11.65
N ARG A 160 23.64 -14.56 -10.45
CA ARG A 160 25.05 -14.84 -10.14
C ARG A 160 25.40 -16.32 -10.29
N GLN A 161 24.52 -17.21 -9.81
CA GLN A 161 24.71 -18.65 -9.97
C GLN A 161 24.71 -19.07 -11.44
N LEU A 162 23.77 -18.54 -12.24
CA LEU A 162 23.70 -18.83 -13.68
C LEU A 162 24.95 -18.36 -14.42
N VAL A 163 25.41 -17.13 -14.17
CA VAL A 163 26.65 -16.60 -14.77
C VAL A 163 27.86 -17.44 -14.36
N SER A 164 27.92 -17.88 -13.11
CA SER A 164 29.02 -18.73 -12.63
C SER A 164 29.03 -20.09 -13.34
N LEU A 165 27.86 -20.70 -13.53
CA LEU A 165 27.72 -21.96 -14.27
C LEU A 165 28.09 -21.82 -15.75
N GLU A 166 27.72 -20.71 -16.40
CA GLU A 166 28.09 -20.43 -17.77
C GLU A 166 29.61 -20.27 -17.92
N CYS A 167 30.24 -19.50 -17.02
CA CYS A 167 31.69 -19.35 -16.97
C CYS A 167 32.40 -20.71 -16.78
N ASP A 168 31.95 -21.54 -15.83
CA ASP A 168 32.52 -22.87 -15.57
C ASP A 168 32.36 -23.83 -16.77
N SER A 169 31.28 -23.65 -17.55
CA SER A 169 31.03 -24.44 -18.77
C SER A 169 31.94 -24.02 -19.95
N ASP A 170 32.23 -22.73 -20.07
CA ASP A 170 33.12 -22.19 -21.11
C ASP A 170 34.60 -22.53 -20.86
N TYR A 171 35.02 -22.65 -19.59
CA TYR A 171 36.35 -23.17 -19.24
C TYR A 171 36.51 -24.68 -19.49
N ASN A 172 35.41 -25.44 -19.60
CA ASN A 172 35.40 -26.88 -19.87
C ASN A 172 35.07 -27.23 -21.32
N ARG A 173 35.07 -26.26 -22.24
CA ARG A 173 34.96 -26.56 -23.67
C ARG A 173 36.31 -27.12 -24.13
N PRO A 174 36.43 -28.41 -24.52
CA PRO A 174 37.66 -28.89 -25.12
C PRO A 174 37.87 -28.07 -26.39
N VAL A 175 38.95 -27.28 -26.42
CA VAL A 175 39.47 -26.72 -27.66
C VAL A 175 39.77 -27.92 -28.53
N LEU A 176 38.89 -28.23 -29.49
CA LEU A 176 39.23 -29.09 -30.60
C LEU A 176 40.35 -28.38 -31.34
N SER A 177 41.56 -28.69 -30.91
CA SER A 177 42.79 -28.27 -31.53
C SER A 177 42.87 -29.01 -32.86
N GLU A 178 42.31 -28.38 -33.90
CA GLU A 178 42.61 -28.70 -35.28
C GLU A 178 44.09 -28.38 -35.54
N TYR A 179 45.00 -29.23 -35.06
CA TYR A 179 46.34 -29.30 -35.60
C TYR A 179 46.26 -30.01 -36.95
N HIS A 180 46.07 -29.20 -37.98
CA HIS A 180 46.45 -29.51 -39.34
C HIS A 180 47.96 -29.83 -39.35
N SER A 181 48.33 -31.10 -39.47
CA SER A 181 49.70 -31.52 -39.79
C SER A 181 49.78 -31.76 -41.30
N PRO A 182 50.66 -31.06 -42.04
CA PRO A 182 50.90 -31.34 -43.44
C PRO A 182 51.78 -32.59 -43.52
N LEU A 183 51.23 -33.70 -44.02
CA LEU A 183 52.05 -34.87 -44.35
C LEU A 183 52.87 -34.54 -45.60
N LEU A 184 54.19 -34.44 -45.39
CA LEU A 184 55.19 -34.47 -46.45
C LEU A 184 55.02 -35.74 -47.29
N CYS A 185 54.97 -35.57 -48.61
CA CYS A 185 55.29 -36.63 -49.56
C CYS A 185 56.76 -37.03 -49.41
N PRO A 186 57.11 -38.33 -49.40
CA PRO A 186 58.42 -38.76 -49.83
C PRO A 186 58.37 -39.12 -51.33
N SER A 187 59.27 -38.51 -52.08
CA SER A 187 59.76 -39.02 -53.35
C SER A 187 60.56 -40.31 -53.11
N GLU A 188 60.16 -41.40 -53.74
CA GLU A 188 60.93 -42.23 -54.70
C GLU A 188 60.13 -43.48 -55.09
#